data_AF-A0A3P7JGJ0-F1
#
_entry.id   AF-A0A3P7JGJ0-F1
#
_cell.length_a   1.000
_cell.length_b   1.000
_cell.length_c   1.000
_cell.angle_alpha   90.00
_cell.angle_beta   90.00
_cell.angle_gamma   90.00
#
_symmetry.space_group_name_H-M   'P 1'
#
loop_
_entity.id
_entity.type
_entity.pdbx_description
1 polymer ?
#
loop_
_entity_poly.entity_id
_entity_poly.type
_entity_poly.pdbx_seq_one_letter_code
_entity_poly.pdbx_strand_id
1 'polypeptide(L)' 'MCRVCRGDDGHLYYPCLCTGSIKYVHQECLTEWLKYSKKEVCELCNYKYSFQPIYRHDMPKALPLAEILKGY' A
#
# COMPACT_ATOMS: atom_id res chain seq x y z
N MET A 1 -8.91 -1.52 15.35
CA MET A 1 -8.90 -0.11 14.95
C MET A 1 -7.90 0.11 13.82
N CYS A 2 -8.39 0.43 12.63
CA CYS A 2 -7.60 0.73 11.43
C CYS A 2 -6.89 2.09 11.55
N ARG A 3 -5.60 2.18 11.18
CA ARG A 3 -4.85 3.46 11.22
C ARG A 3 -5.38 4.55 10.28
N VAL A 4 -6.10 4.17 9.21
CA VAL A 4 -6.58 5.09 8.18
C VAL A 4 -8.00 5.54 8.49
N CYS A 5 -8.96 4.61 8.53
CA CYS A 5 -10.37 4.94 8.73
C CYS A 5 -10.81 4.95 10.19
N ARG A 6 -9.94 4.58 11.14
CA ARG A 6 -10.23 4.49 12.58
C ARG A 6 -11.39 3.56 12.97
N GLY A 7 -11.95 2.79 12.03
CA GLY A 7 -12.95 1.76 12.30
C GLY A 7 -12.35 0.43 12.75
N ASP A 8 -13.18 -0.39 13.40
CA ASP A 8 -12.93 -1.81 13.72
C ASP A 8 -13.75 -2.78 12.83
N ASP A 9 -14.49 -2.24 11.88
CA ASP A 9 -15.35 -3.00 10.97
C ASP A 9 -14.52 -3.67 9.86
N GLY A 10 -14.43 -5.00 9.89
CA GLY A 10 -13.79 -5.82 8.86
C GLY A 10 -12.45 -6.45 9.26
N HIS A 11 -11.77 -7.06 8.28
CA HIS A 11 -10.51 -7.76 8.50
C HIS A 11 -9.32 -6.78 8.52
N LEU A 12 -8.63 -6.72 9.66
CA LEU A 12 -7.44 -5.89 9.86
C LEU A 12 -6.17 -6.70 9.56
N TYR A 13 -5.34 -6.16 8.67
CA TYR A 13 -4.04 -6.72 8.32
C TYR A 13 -2.90 -5.92 8.95
N TYR A 14 -1.74 -6.55 9.08
CA TYR A 14 -0.52 -5.94 9.59
C TYR A 14 0.59 -5.94 8.51
N PRO A 15 0.61 -4.95 7.61
CA PRO A 15 1.54 -4.96 6.49
C PRO A 15 2.98 -4.56 6.90
N CYS A 16 3.20 -4.12 8.14
CA CYS A 16 4.50 -3.69 8.63
C CYS A 16 4.78 -4.20 10.05
N LEU A 17 6.05 -4.10 10.45
CA LEU A 17 6.54 -4.50 11.78
C LEU A 17 6.29 -3.44 12.87
N CYS A 18 5.43 -2.44 12.61
CA CYS A 18 5.11 -1.47 13.63
C CYS A 18 4.48 -2.16 14.86
N THR A 19 4.73 -1.60 16.04
CA THR A 19 4.11 -2.05 17.29
C THR A 19 2.89 -1.18 17.62
N GLY A 20 1.88 -1.77 18.26
CA GLY A 20 0.65 -1.06 18.66
C GLY A 20 -0.47 -1.07 17.61
N SER A 21 -1.42 -0.14 17.74
CA SER A 21 -2.60 -0.04 16.85
C SER A 21 -2.25 0.40 15.43
N ILE A 22 -1.12 1.08 15.24
CA ILE A 22 -0.70 1.63 13.94
C ILE A 22 -0.29 0.56 12.92
N LYS A 23 -0.01 -0.66 13.38
CA LYS A 23 0.26 -1.78 12.48
C LYS A 23 -1.02 -2.30 11.82
N TYR A 24 -2.19 -2.08 12.41
CA TYR A 24 -3.46 -2.60 11.92
C TYR A 24 -4.08 -1.65 10.89
N VAL A 25 -4.39 -2.19 9.72
CA VAL A 25 -5.03 -1.45 8.62
C VAL A 25 -5.92 -2.38 7.82
N HIS A 26 -7.03 -1.86 7.30
CA HIS A 26 -7.87 -2.62 6.37
C HIS A 26 -7.19 -2.75 5.01
N GLN A 27 -7.50 -3.83 4.30
CA GLN A 27 -6.99 -4.09 2.96
C GLN A 27 -7.32 -2.97 1.98
N GLU A 28 -8.57 -2.49 1.98
CA GLU A 28 -9.03 -1.40 1.11
C GLU A 28 -8.33 -0.09 1.47
N CYS A 29 -8.33 0.28 2.76
CA CYS A 29 -7.67 1.49 3.22
C CYS A 29 -6.18 1.51 2.89
N LEU A 30 -5.48 0.38 3.04
CA LEU A 30 -4.07 0.29 2.67
C LEU A 30 -3.88 0.45 1.16
N THR A 31 -4.74 -0.18 0.35
CA THR A 31 -4.66 -0.11 -1.12
C THR A 31 -4.88 1.31 -1.62
N GLU A 32 -5.89 2.01 -1.11
CA GLU A 32 -6.12 3.42 -1.42
C GLU A 32 -4.94 4.26 -0.94
N TRP A 33 -4.48 4.06 0.30
CA TRP A 33 -3.34 4.79 0.84
C TRP A 33 -2.08 4.63 -0.01
N LEU A 34 -1.78 3.43 -0.50
CA LEU A 34 -0.67 3.17 -1.41
C LEU A 34 -0.84 3.88 -2.76
N LYS A 35 -2.06 3.89 -3.33
CA LYS A 35 -2.36 4.63 -4.57
C LYS A 35 -2.10 6.13 -4.44
N TYR A 36 -2.51 6.72 -3.32
CA TYR A 36 -2.32 8.15 -3.07
C TYR A 36 -0.88 8.50 -2.67
N SER A 37 -0.27 7.70 -1.80
CA SER A 37 1.06 8.00 -1.22
C SER A 37 2.21 7.65 -2.17
N LYS A 38 2.02 6.70 -3.09
CA LYS A 38 3.09 6.12 -3.95
C LYS A 38 4.30 5.59 -3.18
N LYS A 39 4.16 5.33 -1.88
CA LYS A 39 5.22 4.85 -0.99
C LYS A 39 5.01 3.39 -0.65
N GLU A 40 5.96 2.56 -1.05
CA GLU A 40 5.95 1.11 -0.81
C GLU A 40 6.55 0.72 0.57
N VAL A 41 6.94 1.72 1.36
CA VAL A 41 7.62 1.56 2.65
C VAL A 41 6.83 2.21 3.77
N CYS A 42 6.86 1.59 4.94
CA CYS A 42 6.28 2.17 6.13
C CYS A 42 7.13 3.35 6.62
N GLU A 43 6.51 4.52 6.79
CA GLU A 43 7.20 5.75 7.22
C GLU A 43 7.75 5.71 8.65
N LEU A 44 7.31 4.74 9.47
CA LEU A 44 7.66 4.63 10.88
C LEU A 44 8.81 3.65 11.09
N CYS A 45 8.65 2.43 10.59
CA CYS A 45 9.63 1.36 10.78
C CYS A 45 10.53 1.16 9.57
N ASN A 46 10.38 1.96 8.50
CA ASN A 46 11.10 1.83 7.22
C ASN A 46 11.02 0.43 6.57
N TYR A 47 10.11 -0.41 7.06
CA TYR A 47 9.92 -1.76 6.56
C TYR A 47 9.09 -1.69 5.29
N LYS A 48 9.53 -2.40 4.24
CA LYS A 48 8.69 -2.59 3.04
C LYS A 48 7.39 -3.24 3.46
N TYR A 49 6.27 -2.69 3.03
CA TYR A 49 4.99 -3.31 3.34
C TYR A 49 5.01 -4.73 2.76
N SER A 50 4.95 -5.74 3.65
CA SER A 50 4.96 -7.14 3.25
C SER A 50 3.54 -7.56 2.90
N PHE A 51 2.99 -6.92 1.89
CA PHE A 51 1.78 -7.38 1.24
C PHE A 51 2.25 -8.37 0.17
N GLN A 52 1.79 -9.62 0.21
CA GLN A 52 1.83 -10.42 -1.01
C GLN A 52 1.05 -9.59 -2.06
N PRO A 53 1.72 -9.16 -3.13
CA PRO A 53 1.11 -8.26 -4.08
C PRO A 53 -0.06 -8.96 -4.75
N ILE A 54 -1.29 -8.63 -4.37
CA ILE A 54 -2.41 -8.59 -5.32
C ILE A 54 -2.24 -7.34 -6.19
N TYR A 55 -1.07 -7.21 -6.81
CA TYR A 55 -0.96 -6.46 -8.04
C TYR A 55 -1.69 -7.34 -9.06
N ARG A 56 -2.57 -6.76 -9.88
CA ARG A 56 -3.02 -7.48 -11.07
C ARG A 56 -1.73 -7.99 -11.75
N HIS A 57 -1.72 -9.25 -12.13
CA HIS A 57 -0.56 -9.96 -12.70
C HIS A 57 0.06 -9.25 -13.93
N ASP A 58 -0.57 -8.18 -14.39
CA ASP A 58 -0.30 -7.41 -15.59
C ASP A 58 0.33 -6.03 -15.34
N MET A 59 0.89 -5.75 -14.14
CA MET A 59 1.52 -4.44 -13.89
C MET A 59 3.05 -4.49 -14.14
N PRO A 60 3.57 -3.89 -15.22
CA PRO A 60 5.00 -3.84 -15.48
C PRO A 60 5.70 -2.95 -14.45
N LYS A 61 6.84 -3.42 -13.92
CA LYS A 61 7.66 -2.75 -12.88
C LYS A 61 8.23 -1.40 -13.29
N ALA A 62 8.19 -1.08 -14.58
CA ALA A 62 8.50 0.22 -15.13
C ALA A 62 7.61 0.43 -16.36
N LEU A 63 6.93 1.58 -16.43
CA LEU A 63 6.28 2.02 -17.67
C LEU A 63 7.40 2.32 -18.68
N PRO A 64 7.39 1.67 -19.87
CA PRO A 64 8.37 1.98 -20.90
C PRO A 64 8.24 3.46 -21.29
N LEU A 65 9.38 4.14 -21.46
CA LEU A 65 9.45 5.55 -21.88
C LEU A 65 8.64 5.84 -23.16
N ALA A 66 8.39 4.82 -23.98
CA ALA A 66 7.52 4.89 -25.14
C ALA A 66 6.09 5.39 -24.84
N GLU A 67 5.53 5.06 -23.66
CA GLU A 67 4.19 5.53 -23.25
C GLU A 67 4.21 6.98 -22.76
N ILE A 68 5.36 7.48 -22.29
CA ILE A 68 5.53 8.88 -21.86
C ILE A 68 5.69 9.79 -23.09
N LEU A 69 6.39 9.31 -24.12
CA LEU A 69 6.66 10.07 -25.35
C LEU A 69 5.49 10.08 -26.34
N LYS A 70 4.53 9.16 -26.21
CA LYS A 70 3.32 9.11 -27.05
C LYS A 70 2.28 10.20 -26.71
N GLY A 71 2.53 10.96 -25.63
CA GLY A 71 1.70 12.07 -25.18
C GLY A 71 2.25 13.47 -25.48
N TYR A 72 3.19 13.61 -26.42
CA TYR A 72 3.68 14.90 -26.94
C TYR A 72 3.47 14.99 -28.45
#